data_AF-A0ABD0XNV7-F1
#
_entry.id   AF-A0ABD0XNV7-F1
#
_cell.length_a   1.000
_cell.length_b   1.000
_cell.length_c   1.000
_cell.angle_alpha   90.00
_cell.angle_beta   90.00
_cell.angle_gamma   90.00
#
_symmetry.space_group_name_H-M   'P 1'
#
loop_
_entity.id
_entity.type
_entity.pdbx_description
1 polymer ?
#
loop_
_entity_poly.entity_id
_entity_poly.type
_entity_poly.pdbx_seq_one_letter_code
_entity_poly.pdbx_strand_id
1 'polypeptide(L)'
;MAGAEKAASGMLRSKVWAWRSSESLWSTSKHRASSHQRECTEDPRNSRLPPAGETQAAVQQVPRERAAHEQLLGDDGLRWHLGCRELYTASRQVALTHLHAITSEEDFMFLSKESMADLLASDDLYITREDQVLELTLRWATFDACREEDFLELVELVRPESLSLSYITGLLTRIKGSDPDAKLICKLNDNFPVSWSMGRSVARAQARETLYILGGPHDQDKQSLYQFYPRSGRWQSHAPLQRKNLTQYSVAAVGENIVVTGGYFRDEVFWYSVDWVQMFQCRNERWVYAPPLQKSRHSHCSVGLGQELYVLGGSMDEGPKAHVEKLLLGEEGWEEVRPLVRAVERAAVATLGGCIYVACGLDENGEVYSGIQRYLVKEDQWDVVTYSPLPRYDLLATVLNGALYFLGGQSLRLDVDTDEWTVLIRRMPGQKVLWWLHHSQWTDVLN
;
A
#
# COMPACT_ATOMS: atom_id res chain seq x y z
N MET A 1 -13.21 11.75 26.19
CA MET A 1 -12.01 11.46 25.39
C MET A 1 -10.87 10.88 26.24
N ALA A 2 -10.51 11.46 27.38
CA ALA A 2 -9.44 10.93 28.26
C ALA A 2 -9.62 9.48 28.78
N GLY A 3 -10.86 8.96 28.86
CA GLY A 3 -11.12 7.57 29.28
C GLY A 3 -10.86 6.52 28.19
N ALA A 4 -11.02 6.89 26.91
CA ALA A 4 -10.79 6.00 25.77
C ALA A 4 -9.30 5.88 25.44
N GLU A 5 -8.53 6.97 25.56
CA GLU A 5 -7.07 6.95 25.46
C GLU A 5 -6.42 6.15 26.58
N LYS A 6 -6.93 6.23 27.82
CA LYS A 6 -6.45 5.39 28.92
C LYS A 6 -6.71 3.90 28.72
N ALA A 7 -7.88 3.55 28.17
CA ALA A 7 -8.22 2.16 27.85
C ALA A 7 -7.38 1.61 26.68
N ALA A 8 -7.15 2.43 25.65
CA ALA A 8 -6.28 2.08 24.52
C ALA A 8 -4.81 1.92 24.94
N SER A 9 -4.28 2.84 25.76
CA SER A 9 -2.92 2.74 26.34
C SER A 9 -2.79 1.51 27.24
N GLY A 10 -3.77 1.22 28.10
CA GLY A 10 -3.75 0.00 28.93
C GLY A 10 -3.75 -1.30 28.10
N MET A 11 -4.51 -1.33 27.00
CA MET A 11 -4.57 -2.47 26.08
C MET A 11 -3.29 -2.61 25.23
N LEU A 12 -2.66 -1.49 24.85
CA LEU A 12 -1.36 -1.47 24.17
C LEU A 12 -0.24 -1.93 25.09
N ARG A 13 -0.19 -1.44 26.34
CA ARG A 13 0.75 -1.90 27.37
C ARG A 13 0.64 -3.41 27.62
N SER A 14 -0.58 -3.93 27.75
CA SER A 14 -0.80 -5.37 27.91
C SER A 14 -0.27 -6.19 26.73
N LYS A 15 -0.36 -5.67 25.50
CA LYS A 15 0.13 -6.34 24.28
C LYS A 15 1.65 -6.26 24.12
N VAL A 16 2.27 -5.13 24.47
CA VAL A 16 3.74 -4.98 24.49
C VAL A 16 4.34 -5.88 25.59
N TRP A 17 3.71 -5.92 26.76
CA TRP A 17 4.08 -6.86 27.83
C TRP A 17 3.92 -8.33 27.41
N ALA A 18 2.83 -8.67 26.71
CA ALA A 18 2.62 -10.01 26.17
C ALA A 18 3.68 -10.40 25.13
N TRP A 19 4.09 -9.45 24.27
CA TRP A 19 5.15 -9.67 23.29
C TRP A 19 6.49 -9.93 23.98
N ARG A 20 6.91 -9.06 24.90
CA ARG A 20 8.13 -9.26 25.71
C ARG A 20 8.11 -10.55 26.53
N SER A 21 6.96 -10.90 27.11
CA SER A 21 6.80 -12.15 27.85
C SER A 21 6.93 -13.37 26.93
N SER A 22 6.37 -13.30 25.72
CA SER A 22 6.48 -14.37 24.72
C SER A 22 7.92 -14.55 24.21
N GLU A 23 8.72 -13.49 24.11
CA GLU A 23 10.14 -13.55 23.78
C GLU A 23 10.97 -14.27 24.84
N SER A 24 10.75 -13.96 26.13
CA SER A 24 11.45 -14.60 27.24
C SER A 24 11.20 -16.11 27.29
N LEU A 25 9.98 -16.53 26.93
CA LEU A 25 9.54 -17.93 26.86
C LEU A 25 10.10 -18.64 25.61
N TRP A 26 10.24 -17.94 24.49
CA TRP A 26 10.84 -18.48 23.26
C TRP A 26 12.36 -18.68 23.39
N SER A 27 13.06 -17.76 24.05
CA SER A 27 14.49 -17.85 24.35
C SER A 27 14.81 -19.07 25.24
N THR A 28 14.02 -19.27 26.30
CA THR A 28 14.17 -20.42 27.21
C THR A 28 13.83 -21.78 26.55
N SER A 29 12.89 -21.79 25.59
CA SER A 29 12.58 -22.97 24.76
C SER A 29 13.75 -23.38 23.85
N LYS A 30 14.40 -22.43 23.16
CA LYS A 30 15.57 -22.70 22.31
C LYS A 30 16.75 -23.29 23.10
N HIS A 31 17.01 -22.80 24.31
CA HIS A 31 18.07 -23.35 25.16
C HIS A 31 17.79 -24.78 25.61
N ARG A 32 16.54 -25.14 25.96
CA ARG A 32 16.15 -26.52 26.29
C ARG A 32 16.24 -27.49 25.12
N ALA A 33 15.86 -27.06 23.92
CA ALA A 33 15.95 -27.88 22.70
C ALA A 33 17.42 -28.23 22.36
N SER A 34 18.36 -27.30 22.57
CA SER A 34 19.79 -27.54 22.33
C SER A 34 20.44 -28.54 23.30
N SER A 35 19.92 -28.65 24.54
CA SER A 35 20.39 -29.63 25.54
C SER A 35 19.87 -31.06 25.30
N HIS A 36 18.79 -31.23 24.56
CA HIS A 36 18.21 -32.55 24.24
C HIS A 36 18.78 -33.21 22.97
N GLN A 37 19.61 -32.51 22.18
CA GLN A 37 20.22 -33.06 20.96
C GLN A 37 21.56 -33.80 21.19
N ARG A 38 22.01 -33.97 22.45
CA ARG A 38 23.28 -34.67 22.77
C ARG A 38 23.12 -36.10 23.30
N GLU A 39 21.90 -36.60 23.48
CA GLU A 39 21.63 -37.99 23.85
C GLU A 39 20.62 -38.59 22.89
N CYS A 40 20.77 -39.89 22.61
CA CYS A 40 19.95 -40.74 21.73
C CYS A 40 20.43 -40.91 20.28
N THR A 41 21.53 -41.64 20.12
CA THR A 41 21.69 -42.61 19.02
C THR A 41 21.23 -43.99 19.52
N GLU A 42 20.24 -44.60 18.84
CA GLU A 42 20.18 -46.02 18.44
C GLU A 42 18.75 -46.64 18.38
N ASP A 43 18.52 -47.22 17.20
CA ASP A 43 17.75 -48.41 16.79
C ASP A 43 16.20 -48.49 16.92
N PRO A 44 15.46 -48.75 15.82
CA PRO A 44 14.01 -48.87 15.81
C PRO A 44 13.56 -50.34 15.78
N ARG A 45 12.52 -50.70 16.54
CA ARG A 45 11.58 -51.74 16.11
C ARG A 45 10.29 -51.78 16.95
N ASN A 46 9.19 -51.82 16.19
CA ASN A 46 7.95 -52.54 16.43
C ASN A 46 6.74 -51.80 17.05
N SER A 47 5.85 -51.46 16.12
CA SER A 47 4.40 -51.27 16.22
C SER A 47 3.65 -52.34 17.03
N ARG A 48 2.63 -51.91 17.80
CA ARG A 48 1.21 -52.36 17.76
C ARG A 48 0.41 -51.89 18.99
N LEU A 49 -0.66 -51.13 18.76
CA LEU A 49 -1.87 -50.97 19.61
C LEU A 49 -2.80 -52.18 19.38
N PRO A 50 -3.97 -52.41 20.05
CA PRO A 50 -4.84 -51.55 20.91
C PRO A 50 -5.45 -52.37 22.11
N PRO A 51 -6.71 -52.24 22.63
CA PRO A 51 -7.77 -51.20 22.63
C PRO A 51 -8.43 -50.93 24.03
N ALA A 52 -9.60 -50.26 23.99
CA ALA A 52 -10.37 -49.50 24.98
C ALA A 52 -11.29 -50.24 26.00
N GLY A 53 -11.80 -49.44 26.95
CA GLY A 53 -12.92 -49.67 27.90
C GLY A 53 -12.61 -49.07 29.28
N GLU A 54 -13.48 -48.54 30.13
CA GLU A 54 -14.88 -48.08 30.10
C GLU A 54 -15.14 -47.38 31.47
N THR A 55 -15.93 -46.29 31.49
CA THR A 55 -16.87 -45.81 32.55
C THR A 55 -16.52 -45.60 34.06
N GLN A 56 -16.92 -44.39 34.51
CA GLN A 56 -17.68 -44.02 35.73
C GLN A 56 -17.02 -43.68 37.10
N ALA A 57 -17.14 -42.37 37.43
CA ALA A 57 -17.72 -41.74 38.64
C ALA A 57 -17.05 -41.79 40.05
N ALA A 58 -16.78 -40.57 40.53
CA ALA A 58 -17.07 -39.99 41.87
C ALA A 58 -16.05 -40.07 43.05
N VAL A 59 -15.48 -38.88 43.31
CA VAL A 59 -15.35 -38.16 44.60
C VAL A 59 -14.22 -38.53 45.60
N GLN A 60 -13.42 -37.48 45.87
CA GLN A 60 -12.65 -37.11 47.08
C GLN A 60 -11.18 -37.55 47.28
N GLN A 61 -10.37 -36.52 47.61
CA GLN A 61 -9.07 -36.48 48.30
C GLN A 61 -7.76 -36.52 47.48
N VAL A 62 -7.10 -35.36 47.45
CA VAL A 62 -5.64 -35.12 47.23
C VAL A 62 -4.90 -35.52 48.53
N PRO A 63 -3.58 -35.85 48.60
CA PRO A 63 -2.53 -35.94 47.57
C PRO A 63 -1.74 -37.29 47.57
N ARG A 64 -1.03 -37.60 46.49
CA ARG A 64 0.37 -38.10 46.59
C ARG A 64 1.12 -37.96 45.27
N GLU A 65 2.24 -37.28 45.39
CA GLU A 65 3.21 -36.93 44.37
C GLU A 65 3.88 -38.17 43.76
N ARG A 66 4.50 -37.95 42.60
CA ARG A 66 5.52 -38.80 41.94
C ARG A 66 5.01 -40.06 41.23
N ALA A 67 4.18 -39.90 40.19
CA ALA A 67 4.10 -40.93 39.13
C ALA A 67 3.50 -40.46 37.77
N ALA A 68 3.10 -39.19 37.61
CA ALA A 68 2.39 -38.73 36.41
C ALA A 68 3.14 -37.65 35.60
N HIS A 69 4.48 -37.66 35.64
CA HIS A 69 5.28 -36.57 35.06
C HIS A 69 5.85 -36.84 33.65
N GLU A 70 5.54 -37.98 33.01
CA GLU A 70 6.19 -38.35 31.74
C GLU A 70 5.25 -38.65 30.56
N GLN A 71 3.93 -38.46 30.67
CA GLN A 71 3.02 -38.77 29.55
C GLN A 71 1.99 -37.69 29.16
N LEU A 72 2.13 -36.45 29.67
CA LEU A 72 1.23 -35.32 29.34
C LEU A 72 1.91 -34.18 28.53
N LEU A 73 3.16 -34.35 28.10
CA LEU A 73 3.94 -33.28 27.44
C LEU A 73 3.74 -33.17 25.91
N GLY A 74 2.92 -34.02 25.29
CA GLY A 74 2.73 -34.03 23.84
C GLY A 74 1.71 -32.99 23.34
N ASP A 75 0.45 -33.10 23.78
CA ASP A 75 -0.67 -32.35 23.20
C ASP A 75 -0.86 -30.96 23.83
N ASP A 76 -0.71 -30.84 25.15
CA ASP A 76 -0.79 -29.54 25.82
C ASP A 76 0.44 -28.69 25.48
N GLY A 77 1.63 -29.30 25.40
CA GLY A 77 2.84 -28.62 24.96
C GLY A 77 2.67 -28.01 23.56
N LEU A 78 2.14 -28.77 22.60
CA LEU A 78 1.88 -28.26 21.25
C LEU A 78 0.79 -27.18 21.25
N ARG A 79 -0.32 -27.35 21.97
CA ARG A 79 -1.39 -26.33 22.08
C ARG A 79 -0.91 -25.04 22.73
N TRP A 80 -0.06 -25.12 23.75
CA TRP A 80 0.58 -23.97 24.38
C TRP A 80 1.58 -23.29 23.44
N HIS A 81 2.39 -24.06 22.69
CA HIS A 81 3.31 -23.50 21.69
C HIS A 81 2.55 -22.85 20.52
N LEU A 82 1.46 -23.45 20.06
CA LEU A 82 0.57 -22.92 19.03
C LEU A 82 -0.11 -21.62 19.50
N GLY A 83 -0.67 -21.61 20.72
CA GLY A 83 -1.30 -20.42 21.31
C GLY A 83 -0.33 -19.27 21.55
N CYS A 84 0.90 -19.56 22.01
CA CYS A 84 1.96 -18.56 22.11
C CYS A 84 2.40 -18.03 20.75
N ARG A 85 2.38 -18.87 19.70
CA ARG A 85 2.73 -18.45 18.34
C ARG A 85 1.66 -17.55 17.73
N GLU A 86 0.38 -17.86 17.94
CA GLU A 86 -0.74 -17.01 17.53
C GLU A 86 -0.75 -15.67 18.28
N LEU A 87 -0.46 -15.70 19.58
CA LEU A 87 -0.31 -14.46 20.36
C LEU A 87 0.89 -13.64 19.90
N TYR A 88 2.03 -14.28 19.61
CA TYR A 88 3.22 -13.62 19.05
C TYR A 88 2.92 -13.01 17.68
N THR A 89 2.29 -13.74 16.76
CA THR A 89 1.97 -13.21 15.43
C THR A 89 0.96 -12.07 15.51
N ALA A 90 -0.06 -12.17 16.36
CA ALA A 90 -1.03 -11.11 16.58
C ALA A 90 -0.40 -9.86 17.22
N SER A 91 0.46 -10.04 18.23
CA SER A 91 1.17 -8.92 18.88
C SER A 91 2.19 -8.27 17.95
N ARG A 92 2.93 -9.06 17.18
CA ARG A 92 3.83 -8.58 16.11
C ARG A 92 3.08 -7.78 15.06
N GLN A 93 1.90 -8.23 14.62
CA GLN A 93 1.10 -7.48 13.65
C GLN A 93 0.65 -6.12 14.21
N VAL A 94 0.31 -6.06 15.50
CA VAL A 94 0.00 -4.79 16.18
C VAL A 94 1.24 -3.90 16.25
N ALA A 95 2.41 -4.47 16.56
CA ALA A 95 3.69 -3.75 16.58
C ALA A 95 4.04 -3.14 15.22
N LEU A 96 3.83 -3.91 14.15
CA LEU A 96 4.05 -3.45 12.79
C LEU A 96 3.08 -2.35 12.35
N THR A 97 1.83 -2.38 12.79
CA THR A 97 0.79 -1.42 12.34
C THR A 97 0.65 -0.17 13.20
N HIS A 98 1.03 -0.23 14.48
CA HIS A 98 0.82 0.85 15.47
C HIS A 98 2.13 1.29 16.14
N LEU A 99 3.24 1.31 15.40
CA LEU A 99 4.58 1.60 15.92
C LEU A 99 4.66 2.93 16.69
N HIS A 100 4.00 3.98 16.20
CA HIS A 100 3.99 5.30 16.86
C HIS A 100 3.39 5.27 18.27
N ALA A 101 2.35 4.47 18.49
CA ALA A 101 1.74 4.34 19.81
C ALA A 101 2.65 3.56 20.78
N ILE A 102 3.37 2.56 20.26
CA ILE A 102 4.20 1.65 21.04
C ILE A 102 5.54 2.30 21.43
N THR A 103 6.14 3.09 20.54
CA THR A 103 7.39 3.84 20.79
C THR A 103 7.26 4.94 21.85
N SER A 104 6.03 5.29 22.21
CA SER A 104 5.73 6.23 23.29
C SER A 104 5.72 5.56 24.66
N GLU A 105 5.66 4.22 24.72
CA GLU A 105 5.66 3.45 25.96
C GLU A 105 7.10 3.10 26.38
N GLU A 106 7.39 3.17 27.68
CA GLU A 106 8.73 2.91 28.23
C GLU A 106 9.17 1.45 28.03
N ASP A 107 8.21 0.51 27.99
CA ASP A 107 8.45 -0.92 27.79
C ASP A 107 9.16 -1.23 26.46
N PHE A 108 8.99 -0.37 25.44
CA PHE A 108 9.64 -0.51 24.14
C PHE A 108 11.17 -0.42 24.24
N MET A 109 11.70 0.38 25.17
CA MET A 109 13.15 0.54 25.34
C MET A 109 13.81 -0.72 25.93
N PHE A 110 13.03 -1.65 26.47
CA PHE A 110 13.51 -2.91 27.03
C PHE A 110 13.48 -4.09 26.03
N LEU A 111 13.12 -3.84 24.78
CA LEU A 111 13.18 -4.86 23.72
C LEU A 111 14.62 -5.32 23.48
N SER A 112 14.76 -6.61 23.14
CA SER A 112 16.06 -7.16 22.77
C SER A 112 16.47 -6.75 21.36
N LYS A 113 17.76 -6.93 21.04
CA LYS A 113 18.31 -6.70 19.71
C LYS A 113 17.57 -7.51 18.64
N GLU A 114 17.27 -8.78 18.91
CA GLU A 114 16.63 -9.67 17.94
C GLU A 114 15.22 -9.20 17.56
N SER A 115 14.48 -8.68 18.54
CA SER A 115 13.12 -8.16 18.32
C SER A 115 13.11 -6.84 17.58
N MET A 116 14.07 -5.96 17.91
CA MET A 116 14.31 -4.75 17.14
C MET A 116 14.69 -5.10 15.70
N ALA A 117 15.60 -6.05 15.49
CA ALA A 117 15.97 -6.52 14.17
C ALA A 117 14.79 -7.11 13.39
N ASP A 118 13.93 -7.93 14.02
CA ASP A 118 12.72 -8.50 13.38
C ASP A 118 11.73 -7.40 12.95
N LEU A 119 11.53 -6.36 13.78
CA LEU A 119 10.70 -5.21 13.40
C LEU A 119 11.33 -4.39 12.27
N LEU A 120 12.62 -4.05 12.39
CA LEU A 120 13.35 -3.22 11.43
C LEU A 120 13.59 -3.94 10.09
N ALA A 121 13.69 -5.27 10.08
CA ALA A 121 13.80 -6.04 8.84
C ALA A 121 12.45 -6.20 8.12
N SER A 122 11.33 -6.05 8.83
CA SER A 122 10.01 -6.31 8.26
C SER A 122 9.59 -5.24 7.24
N ASP A 123 9.29 -5.71 6.02
CA ASP A 123 8.66 -4.91 4.97
C ASP A 123 7.26 -4.39 5.32
N ASP A 124 6.58 -5.05 6.27
CA ASP A 124 5.21 -4.76 6.68
C ASP A 124 5.09 -3.69 7.77
N LEU A 125 6.21 -3.10 8.20
CA LEU A 125 6.24 -2.03 9.20
C LEU A 125 5.55 -0.77 8.65
N TYR A 126 4.46 -0.36 9.31
CA TYR A 126 3.66 0.80 8.96
C TYR A 126 4.33 2.09 9.43
N ILE A 127 4.96 2.79 8.50
CA ILE A 127 5.61 4.07 8.72
C ILE A 127 5.31 5.02 7.58
N THR A 128 5.29 6.32 7.87
CA THR A 128 5.12 7.35 6.84
C THR A 128 6.44 7.68 6.13
N ARG A 129 7.56 7.55 6.84
CA ARG A 129 8.92 7.91 6.39
C ARG A 129 9.94 7.03 7.12
N GLU A 130 11.02 6.66 6.44
CA GLU A 130 12.11 5.89 7.06
C GLU A 130 12.86 6.71 8.14
N ASP A 131 12.73 8.04 8.12
CA ASP A 131 13.25 8.94 9.16
C ASP A 131 12.84 8.50 10.57
N GLN A 132 11.59 8.02 10.72
CA GLN A 132 11.07 7.55 12.00
C GLN A 132 11.74 6.27 12.48
N VAL A 133 12.17 5.42 11.54
CA VAL A 133 12.86 4.16 11.82
C VAL A 133 14.26 4.46 12.35
N LEU A 134 14.98 5.35 11.69
CA LEU A 134 16.32 5.72 12.14
C LEU A 134 16.27 6.43 13.51
N GLU A 135 15.31 7.33 13.71
CA GLU A 135 15.12 8.01 15.00
C GLU A 135 14.77 7.04 16.13
N LEU A 136 13.95 6.03 15.82
CA LEU A 136 13.60 4.96 16.75
C LEU A 136 14.82 4.11 17.11
N THR A 137 15.63 3.74 16.13
CA THR A 137 16.87 2.97 16.35
C THR A 137 17.87 3.76 17.18
N LEU A 138 18.01 5.06 16.92
CA LEU A 138 18.82 5.97 17.74
C LEU A 138 18.32 6.01 19.19
N ARG A 139 17.03 6.27 19.42
CA ARG A 139 16.43 6.29 20.78
C ARG A 139 16.61 4.96 21.53
N TRP A 140 16.47 3.83 20.86
CA TRP A 140 16.63 2.50 21.50
C TRP A 140 18.09 2.23 21.88
N ALA A 141 19.03 2.69 21.07
CA ALA A 141 20.47 2.52 21.33
C ALA A 141 20.98 3.51 22.39
N THR A 142 20.46 4.73 22.47
CA THR A 142 20.90 5.73 23.45
C THR A 142 20.37 5.46 24.85
N PHE A 143 19.34 4.63 24.97
CA PHE A 143 18.80 4.19 26.25
C PHE A 143 19.79 3.37 27.10
N ASP A 144 20.68 2.60 26.48
CA ASP A 144 21.67 1.77 27.16
C ASP A 144 23.02 1.82 26.45
N ALA A 145 24.05 2.30 27.15
CA ALA A 145 25.39 2.50 26.61
C ALA A 145 26.04 1.20 26.07
N CYS A 146 25.59 0.02 26.53
CA CYS A 146 26.09 -1.27 26.02
C CYS A 146 25.59 -1.60 24.61
N ARG A 147 24.58 -0.90 24.08
CA ARG A 147 23.95 -1.17 22.77
C ARG A 147 24.60 -0.44 21.60
N GLU A 148 25.71 0.27 21.86
CA GLU A 148 26.40 1.07 20.86
C GLU A 148 26.96 0.23 19.68
N GLU A 149 27.35 -1.02 19.94
CA GLU A 149 27.79 -1.95 18.88
C GLU A 149 26.58 -2.54 18.12
N ASP A 150 25.50 -2.88 18.85
CA ASP A 150 24.27 -3.40 18.25
C ASP A 150 23.60 -2.37 17.32
N PHE A 151 23.76 -1.08 17.61
CA PHE A 151 23.24 0.01 16.79
C PHE A 151 23.71 -0.07 15.33
N LEU A 152 25.01 -0.29 15.11
CA LEU A 152 25.56 -0.32 13.74
C LEU A 152 24.97 -1.49 12.93
N GLU A 153 24.80 -2.65 13.57
CA GLU A 153 24.14 -3.80 12.94
C GLU A 153 22.65 -3.55 12.65
N LEU A 154 21.94 -2.86 13.53
CA LEU A 154 20.52 -2.55 13.32
C LEU A 154 20.30 -1.45 12.27
N VAL A 155 21.23 -0.49 12.15
CA VAL A 155 21.15 0.56 11.12
C VAL A 155 21.33 0.01 9.71
N GLU A 156 21.97 -1.14 9.53
CA GLU A 156 22.00 -1.83 8.24
C GLU A 156 20.61 -2.20 7.71
N LEU A 157 19.63 -2.37 8.60
CA LEU A 157 18.24 -2.69 8.27
C LEU A 157 17.39 -1.45 7.94
N VAL A 158 17.93 -0.25 8.17
CA VAL A 158 17.31 1.03 7.80
C VAL A 158 17.57 1.30 6.32
N ARG A 159 16.56 1.85 5.63
CA ARG A 159 16.56 2.05 4.17
C ARG A 159 16.97 3.47 3.79
N PRO A 160 18.25 3.77 3.53
CA PRO A 160 18.75 5.13 3.42
C PRO A 160 18.15 5.93 2.26
N GLU A 161 17.82 5.26 1.16
CA GLU A 161 17.17 5.87 -0.01
C GLU A 161 15.79 6.46 0.33
N SER A 162 15.18 6.04 1.43
CA SER A 162 13.87 6.50 1.89
C SER A 162 13.95 7.59 2.98
N LEU A 163 15.15 8.05 3.35
CA LEU A 163 15.34 9.15 4.30
C LEU A 163 15.11 10.51 3.62
N SER A 164 14.50 11.49 4.31
CA SER A 164 14.41 12.86 3.76
C SER A 164 15.75 13.57 3.81
N LEU A 165 15.97 14.40 2.78
CA LEU A 165 17.02 15.40 2.79
C LEU A 165 16.91 16.34 4.01
N SER A 166 15.71 16.77 4.40
CA SER A 166 15.51 17.60 5.59
C SER A 166 15.97 16.92 6.87
N TYR A 167 15.65 15.64 7.04
CA TYR A 167 16.08 14.86 8.21
C TYR A 167 17.59 14.64 8.20
N ILE A 168 18.19 14.29 7.06
CA ILE A 168 19.64 14.15 6.91
C ILE A 168 20.36 15.47 7.25
N THR A 169 19.87 16.61 6.75
CA THR A 169 20.45 17.92 7.10
C THR A 169 20.33 18.22 8.58
N GLY A 170 19.21 17.82 9.22
CA GLY A 170 19.03 17.89 10.67
C GLY A 170 20.05 17.05 11.43
N LEU A 171 20.27 15.78 11.02
CA LEU A 171 21.28 14.91 11.63
C LEU A 171 22.69 15.52 11.59
N LEU A 172 23.08 16.12 10.45
CA LEU A 172 24.38 16.79 10.31
C LEU A 172 24.53 18.00 11.25
N THR A 173 23.44 18.69 11.59
CA THR A 173 23.49 19.77 12.59
C THR A 173 23.65 19.24 14.01
N ARG A 174 23.05 18.08 14.32
CA ARG A 174 23.13 17.43 15.64
C ARG A 174 24.55 16.95 15.97
N ILE A 175 25.32 16.53 14.96
CA ILE A 175 26.75 16.18 15.09
C ILE A 175 27.59 17.30 15.74
N LYS A 176 27.25 18.55 15.45
CA LYS A 176 27.99 19.72 15.95
C LYS A 176 27.49 20.21 17.32
N GLY A 177 26.42 19.61 17.84
CA GLY A 177 25.76 20.01 19.07
C GLY A 177 26.16 19.15 20.28
N SER A 178 25.54 19.43 21.43
CA SER A 178 25.68 18.66 22.68
C SER A 178 24.57 17.59 22.81
N ASP A 179 24.13 17.03 21.69
CA ASP A 179 23.03 16.07 21.64
C ASP A 179 23.48 14.71 22.22
N PRO A 180 22.67 14.05 23.07
CA PRO A 180 22.98 12.70 23.57
C PRO A 180 23.20 11.69 22.43
N ASP A 181 22.58 11.89 21.27
CA ASP A 181 22.67 11.00 20.12
C ASP A 181 23.90 11.33 19.25
N ALA A 182 24.58 12.47 19.48
CA ALA A 182 25.70 12.94 18.66
C ALA A 182 26.82 11.89 18.56
N LYS A 183 27.07 11.15 19.66
CA LYS A 183 28.08 10.08 19.67
C LYS A 183 27.75 8.97 18.65
N LEU A 184 26.50 8.50 18.62
CA LEU A 184 26.06 7.47 17.66
C LEU A 184 26.00 8.00 16.24
N ILE A 185 25.55 9.25 16.05
CA ILE A 185 25.48 9.87 14.73
C ILE A 185 26.90 10.06 14.16
N CYS A 186 27.87 10.49 14.96
CA CYS A 186 29.29 10.51 14.57
C CYS A 186 29.79 9.11 14.20
N LYS A 187 29.50 8.10 15.01
CA LYS A 187 29.93 6.73 14.75
C LYS A 187 29.34 6.17 13.45
N LEU A 188 28.08 6.50 13.13
CA LEU A 188 27.43 6.17 11.86
C LEU A 188 28.09 6.91 10.68
N ASN A 189 28.42 8.19 10.85
CA ASN A 189 29.12 8.98 9.83
C ASN A 189 30.52 8.41 9.53
N ASP A 190 31.23 7.95 10.56
CA ASP A 190 32.57 7.39 10.43
C ASP A 190 32.55 5.93 9.92
N ASN A 191 31.48 5.19 10.20
CA ASN A 191 31.31 3.78 9.82
C ASN A 191 30.03 3.58 9.01
N PHE A 192 30.01 4.14 7.80
CA PHE A 192 28.86 4.02 6.91
C PHE A 192 28.62 2.56 6.52
N PRO A 193 27.41 2.00 6.72
CA PRO A 193 27.16 0.61 6.39
C PRO A 193 27.29 0.35 4.89
N VAL A 194 27.82 -0.82 4.53
CA VAL A 194 28.01 -1.20 3.11
C VAL A 194 26.66 -1.26 2.39
N SER A 195 25.60 -1.69 3.07
CA SER A 195 24.23 -1.71 2.54
C SER A 195 23.73 -0.33 2.11
N TRP A 196 24.23 0.74 2.71
CA TRP A 196 23.85 2.12 2.37
C TRP A 196 24.59 2.67 1.15
N SER A 197 25.73 2.06 0.80
CA SER A 197 26.54 2.47 -0.36
C SER A 197 26.14 1.76 -1.65
N MET A 198 25.37 0.66 -1.56
CA MET A 198 25.10 -0.25 -2.68
C MET A 198 23.83 0.07 -3.49
N GLY A 199 23.07 1.13 -3.13
CA GLY A 199 21.97 1.68 -3.95
C GLY A 199 20.88 0.67 -4.34
N ARG A 200 20.49 -0.22 -3.42
CA ARG A 200 19.55 -1.34 -3.67
C ARG A 200 18.50 -1.51 -2.58
N SER A 201 18.23 -0.48 -1.77
CA SER A 201 17.25 -0.62 -0.68
C SER A 201 15.83 -0.36 -1.18
N VAL A 202 15.00 -1.40 -1.24
CA VAL A 202 13.58 -1.28 -1.65
C VAL A 202 12.79 -0.66 -0.52
N ALA A 203 12.05 0.44 -0.73
CA ALA A 203 11.20 1.06 0.31
C ALA A 203 10.21 0.07 0.96
N ARG A 204 9.80 0.32 2.22
CA ARG A 204 8.86 -0.58 2.95
C ARG A 204 7.52 -0.70 2.23
N ALA A 205 7.00 -1.92 2.17
CA ALA A 205 5.87 -2.33 1.35
C ALA A 205 4.56 -1.57 1.64
N GLN A 206 4.38 -1.11 2.88
CA GLN A 206 3.18 -0.37 3.26
C GLN A 206 3.23 1.12 2.89
N ALA A 207 4.39 1.65 2.48
CA ALA A 207 4.42 2.93 1.80
C ALA A 207 4.11 2.70 0.31
N ARG A 208 2.81 2.60 -0.01
CA ARG A 208 2.18 2.94 -1.31
C ARG A 208 1.84 1.85 -2.34
N GLU A 209 1.98 0.55 -2.06
CA GLU A 209 1.53 -0.49 -3.03
C GLU A 209 0.10 -0.98 -2.77
N THR A 210 -0.88 -0.09 -2.58
CA THR A 210 -2.30 -0.48 -2.48
C THR A 210 -3.09 0.00 -3.68
N LEU A 211 -3.99 -0.84 -4.19
CA LEU A 211 -4.92 -0.46 -5.25
C LEU A 211 -6.26 -0.04 -4.65
N TYR A 212 -6.74 1.13 -5.02
CA TYR A 212 -8.13 1.52 -4.74
C TYR A 212 -8.98 1.25 -5.97
N ILE A 213 -10.12 0.61 -5.75
CA ILE A 213 -11.10 0.27 -6.78
C ILE A 213 -12.41 0.93 -6.38
N LEU A 214 -12.76 1.97 -7.12
CA LEU A 214 -14.07 2.58 -7.07
C LEU A 214 -14.91 2.00 -8.21
N GLY A 215 -16.08 1.48 -7.90
CA GLY A 215 -16.98 0.98 -8.92
C GLY A 215 -18.29 0.48 -8.35
N GLY A 216 -19.14 -0.01 -9.23
CA GLY A 216 -20.48 -0.48 -8.91
C GLY A 216 -21.50 0.02 -9.92
N PRO A 217 -22.73 -0.49 -9.85
CA PRO A 217 -23.80 -0.05 -10.73
C PRO A 217 -24.10 1.43 -10.49
N HIS A 218 -24.08 2.22 -11.57
CA HIS A 218 -24.32 3.66 -11.48
C HIS A 218 -25.74 3.99 -11.04
N ASP A 219 -26.72 3.10 -11.23
CA ASP A 219 -28.12 3.29 -10.86
C ASP A 219 -28.39 3.09 -9.35
N GLN A 220 -27.42 2.58 -8.59
CA GLN A 220 -27.51 2.46 -7.14
C GLN A 220 -27.09 3.76 -6.44
N ASP A 221 -27.61 3.98 -5.23
CA ASP A 221 -27.31 5.18 -4.45
C ASP A 221 -25.83 5.27 -4.01
N LYS A 222 -25.10 4.15 -4.11
CA LYS A 222 -23.74 3.98 -3.60
C LYS A 222 -22.88 3.28 -4.64
N GLN A 223 -21.68 3.81 -4.85
CA GLN A 223 -20.62 3.16 -5.60
C GLN A 223 -19.52 2.76 -4.63
N SER A 224 -19.22 1.45 -4.56
CA SER A 224 -18.35 0.86 -3.55
C SER A 224 -16.89 1.24 -3.80
N LEU A 225 -16.21 1.61 -2.71
CA LEU A 225 -14.76 1.81 -2.69
C LEU A 225 -14.11 0.65 -1.96
N TYR A 226 -13.22 -0.05 -2.64
CA TYR A 226 -12.41 -1.12 -2.07
C TYR A 226 -10.94 -0.78 -2.14
N GLN A 227 -10.19 -1.23 -1.13
CA GLN A 227 -8.74 -1.21 -1.11
C GLN A 227 -8.23 -2.64 -1.18
N PHE A 228 -7.34 -2.90 -2.12
CA PHE A 228 -6.69 -4.18 -2.33
C PHE A 228 -5.21 -4.08 -1.97
N TYR A 229 -4.74 -5.07 -1.20
CA TYR A 229 -3.35 -5.22 -0.78
C TYR A 229 -2.72 -6.38 -1.60
N PRO A 230 -1.96 -6.10 -2.68
CA PRO A 230 -1.49 -7.13 -3.60
C PRO A 230 -0.61 -8.20 -2.95
N ARG A 231 0.23 -7.82 -1.97
CA ARG A 231 1.13 -8.78 -1.29
C ARG A 231 0.38 -9.79 -0.41
N SER A 232 -0.67 -9.35 0.27
CA SER A 232 -1.45 -10.22 1.16
C SER A 232 -2.71 -10.80 0.51
N GLY A 233 -3.09 -10.29 -0.67
CA GLY A 233 -4.34 -10.63 -1.34
C GLY A 233 -5.59 -10.12 -0.60
N ARG A 234 -5.43 -9.30 0.44
CA ARG A 234 -6.54 -8.84 1.29
C ARG A 234 -7.33 -7.73 0.62
N TRP A 235 -8.65 -7.79 0.78
CA TRP A 235 -9.59 -6.74 0.42
C TRP A 235 -10.13 -6.05 1.67
N GLN A 236 -10.27 -4.73 1.60
CA GLN A 236 -10.87 -3.91 2.63
C GLN A 236 -11.90 -2.98 1.99
N SER A 237 -13.09 -2.90 2.58
CA SER A 237 -14.12 -1.95 2.15
C SER A 237 -13.91 -0.61 2.84
N HIS A 238 -14.15 0.47 2.10
CA HIS A 238 -14.12 1.85 2.59
C HIS A 238 -15.49 2.50 2.42
N ALA A 239 -15.64 3.74 2.93
CA ALA A 239 -16.86 4.51 2.73
C ALA A 239 -17.15 4.64 1.22
N PRO A 240 -18.36 4.28 0.74
CA PRO A 240 -18.69 4.34 -0.67
C PRO A 240 -18.88 5.79 -1.13
N LEU A 241 -18.71 6.03 -2.42
CA LEU A 241 -19.14 7.28 -3.05
C LEU A 241 -20.67 7.31 -3.08
N GLN A 242 -21.26 8.28 -2.40
CA GLN A 242 -22.72 8.44 -2.27
C GLN A 242 -23.29 9.21 -3.47
N ARG A 243 -23.29 8.58 -4.64
CA ARG A 243 -23.78 9.18 -5.88
C ARG A 243 -24.57 8.17 -6.72
N LYS A 244 -25.89 8.33 -6.69
CA LYS A 244 -26.80 7.68 -7.63
C LYS A 244 -26.65 8.28 -9.02
N ASN A 245 -26.86 7.48 -10.04
CA ASN A 245 -26.97 7.86 -11.46
C ASN A 245 -25.74 8.58 -12.06
N LEU A 246 -24.56 8.46 -11.46
CA LEU A 246 -23.33 9.09 -11.95
C LEU A 246 -22.45 8.06 -12.67
N THR A 247 -22.14 8.30 -13.94
CA THR A 247 -21.25 7.47 -14.78
C THR A 247 -20.23 8.35 -15.52
N GLN A 248 -19.31 7.75 -16.29
CA GLN A 248 -18.34 8.47 -17.14
C GLN A 248 -17.54 9.57 -16.43
N TYR A 249 -17.39 9.47 -15.11
CA TYR A 249 -16.49 10.29 -14.32
C TYR A 249 -15.06 9.75 -14.45
N SER A 250 -14.09 10.56 -14.05
CA SER A 250 -12.68 10.14 -14.01
C SER A 250 -12.19 10.02 -12.58
N VAL A 251 -11.29 9.06 -12.33
CA VAL A 251 -10.69 8.80 -11.02
C VAL A 251 -9.18 8.91 -11.13
N ALA A 252 -8.57 9.70 -10.26
CA ALA A 252 -7.12 9.85 -10.18
C ALA A 252 -6.63 9.69 -8.74
N ALA A 253 -5.46 9.06 -8.58
CA ALA A 253 -4.71 9.11 -7.33
C ALA A 253 -3.78 10.33 -7.36
N VAL A 254 -3.87 11.19 -6.34
CA VAL A 254 -3.07 12.42 -6.24
C VAL A 254 -2.56 12.57 -4.82
N GLY A 255 -1.24 12.63 -4.64
CA GLY A 255 -0.62 12.52 -3.32
C GLY A 255 -1.04 11.22 -2.61
N GLU A 256 -1.78 11.37 -1.51
CA GLU A 256 -2.33 10.25 -0.73
C GLU A 256 -3.86 10.16 -0.82
N ASN A 257 -4.48 10.85 -1.77
CA ASN A 257 -5.93 10.94 -1.89
C ASN A 257 -6.40 10.32 -3.21
N ILE A 258 -7.65 9.87 -3.23
CA ILE A 258 -8.35 9.45 -4.45
C ILE A 258 -9.34 10.55 -4.81
N VAL A 259 -9.29 11.05 -6.04
CA VAL A 259 -10.15 12.15 -6.49
C VAL A 259 -11.02 11.68 -7.64
N VAL A 260 -12.32 11.93 -7.50
CA VAL A 260 -13.36 11.70 -8.51
C VAL A 260 -13.73 13.05 -9.10
N THR A 261 -13.67 13.17 -10.43
CA THR A 261 -13.93 14.42 -11.14
C THR A 261 -15.02 14.23 -12.19
N GLY A 262 -15.92 15.21 -12.28
CA GLY A 262 -16.98 15.33 -13.29
C GLY A 262 -17.89 14.11 -13.40
N GLY A 263 -18.35 13.84 -14.62
CA GLY A 263 -19.18 12.69 -14.96
C GLY A 263 -20.49 13.09 -15.64
N TYR A 264 -21.21 12.07 -16.07
CA TYR A 264 -22.53 12.18 -16.70
C TYR A 264 -23.57 11.70 -15.69
N PHE A 265 -24.43 12.61 -15.27
CA PHE A 265 -25.41 12.38 -14.22
C PHE A 265 -26.81 12.33 -14.82
N ARG A 266 -27.62 11.36 -14.36
CA ARG A 266 -29.04 11.30 -14.69
C ARG A 266 -29.91 11.80 -13.55
N ASP A 267 -30.58 12.92 -13.78
CA ASP A 267 -31.68 13.39 -12.95
C ASP A 267 -33.01 12.97 -13.54
N GLU A 268 -33.70 12.04 -12.87
CA GLU A 268 -34.93 11.37 -13.31
C GLU A 268 -34.86 10.80 -14.75
N VAL A 269 -35.01 11.66 -15.76
CA VAL A 269 -35.03 11.35 -17.19
C VAL A 269 -33.85 11.98 -17.95
N PHE A 270 -33.34 13.12 -17.51
CA PHE A 270 -32.35 13.90 -18.26
C PHE A 270 -30.93 13.55 -17.83
N TRP A 271 -30.06 13.41 -18.82
CA TRP A 271 -28.63 13.27 -18.61
C TRP A 271 -27.92 14.57 -18.90
N TYR A 272 -26.98 14.95 -18.04
CA TYR A 272 -26.14 16.12 -18.23
C TYR A 272 -24.77 15.93 -17.58
N SER A 273 -23.79 16.69 -18.09
CA SER A 273 -22.45 16.70 -17.53
C SER A 273 -22.43 17.47 -16.21
N VAL A 274 -21.62 17.03 -15.26
CA VAL A 274 -21.44 17.73 -13.98
C VAL A 274 -20.00 18.20 -13.78
N ASP A 275 -19.83 19.21 -12.93
CA ASP A 275 -18.55 19.80 -12.53
C ASP A 275 -18.07 19.29 -11.16
N TRP A 276 -18.76 18.31 -10.59
CA TRP A 276 -18.54 17.87 -9.22
C TRP A 276 -17.15 17.25 -9.03
N VAL A 277 -16.54 17.57 -7.89
CA VAL A 277 -15.27 16.96 -7.48
C VAL A 277 -15.40 16.44 -6.05
N GLN A 278 -15.12 15.16 -5.87
CA GLN A 278 -15.11 14.51 -4.56
C GLN A 278 -13.77 13.86 -4.32
N MET A 279 -13.25 14.03 -3.11
CA MET A 279 -11.95 13.52 -2.71
C MET A 279 -12.11 12.58 -1.52
N PHE A 280 -11.63 11.36 -1.67
CA PHE A 280 -11.47 10.44 -0.56
C PHE A 280 -10.11 10.67 0.10
N GLN A 281 -10.15 11.18 1.33
CA GLN A 281 -8.96 11.38 2.16
C GLN A 281 -8.57 10.05 2.81
N CYS A 282 -7.57 9.36 2.27
CA CYS A 282 -7.22 8.01 2.75
C CYS A 282 -6.83 8.00 4.24
N ARG A 283 -6.18 9.07 4.75
CA ARG A 283 -5.83 9.19 6.18
C ARG A 283 -7.03 9.29 7.12
N ASN A 284 -8.09 9.93 6.64
CA ASN A 284 -9.28 10.24 7.45
C ASN A 284 -10.45 9.31 7.12
N GLU A 285 -10.26 8.39 6.16
CA GLU A 285 -11.25 7.43 5.64
C GLU A 285 -12.61 8.08 5.31
N ARG A 286 -12.59 9.28 4.75
CA ARG A 286 -13.80 10.05 4.47
C ARG A 286 -13.77 10.74 3.12
N TRP A 287 -14.95 10.91 2.54
CA TRP A 287 -15.16 11.75 1.37
C TRP A 287 -15.33 13.21 1.80
N VAL A 288 -14.67 14.11 1.07
CA VAL A 288 -14.82 15.56 1.18
C VAL A 288 -15.09 16.14 -0.19
N TYR A 289 -15.73 17.31 -0.23
CA TYR A 289 -15.85 18.09 -1.45
C TYR A 289 -14.54 18.81 -1.72
N ALA A 290 -14.16 18.88 -3.00
CA ALA A 290 -13.09 19.75 -3.48
C ALA A 290 -13.71 20.85 -4.38
N PRO A 291 -12.94 21.89 -4.75
CA PRO A 291 -13.43 22.91 -5.68
C PRO A 291 -14.01 22.28 -6.96
N PRO A 292 -15.20 22.72 -7.42
CA PRO A 292 -15.80 22.19 -8.65
C PRO A 292 -14.97 22.57 -9.88
N LEU A 293 -15.06 21.76 -10.93
CA LEU A 293 -14.43 22.05 -12.23
C LEU A 293 -14.96 23.37 -12.79
N GLN A 294 -14.16 24.07 -13.60
CA GLN A 294 -14.61 25.31 -14.25
C GLN A 294 -15.71 25.06 -15.27
N LYS A 295 -15.72 23.87 -15.87
CA LYS A 295 -16.72 23.44 -16.86
C LYS A 295 -17.13 22.00 -16.58
N SER A 296 -18.44 21.80 -16.48
CA SER A 296 -19.06 20.48 -16.42
C SER A 296 -18.63 19.62 -17.59
N ARG A 297 -18.21 18.38 -17.31
CA ARG A 297 -17.74 17.45 -18.35
C ARG A 297 -17.89 15.99 -17.93
N HIS A 298 -17.88 15.11 -18.92
CA HIS A 298 -17.82 13.67 -18.75
C HIS A 298 -16.88 13.03 -19.78
N SER A 299 -16.57 11.74 -19.62
CA SER A 299 -15.69 11.00 -20.53
C SER A 299 -14.28 11.62 -20.67
N HIS A 300 -13.88 12.45 -19.72
CA HIS A 300 -12.56 13.07 -19.64
C HIS A 300 -11.55 12.14 -18.98
N CYS A 301 -10.27 12.50 -19.11
CA CYS A 301 -9.21 11.88 -18.36
C CYS A 301 -8.83 12.74 -17.15
N SER A 302 -8.41 12.10 -16.06
CA SER A 302 -7.78 12.78 -14.94
C SER A 302 -6.53 12.02 -14.50
N VAL A 303 -5.50 12.75 -14.09
CA VAL A 303 -4.23 12.15 -13.68
C VAL A 303 -3.55 13.00 -12.62
N GLY A 304 -2.92 12.33 -11.66
CA GLY A 304 -2.09 12.97 -10.65
C GLY A 304 -0.64 13.05 -11.08
N LEU A 305 -0.02 14.21 -10.89
CA LEU A 305 1.43 14.38 -10.99
C LEU A 305 1.92 15.10 -9.74
N GLY A 306 2.52 14.33 -8.81
CA GLY A 306 2.88 14.85 -7.49
C GLY A 306 1.63 15.20 -6.66
N GLN A 307 1.47 16.48 -6.32
CA GLN A 307 0.29 17.02 -5.62
C GLN A 307 -0.68 17.77 -6.55
N GLU A 308 -0.40 17.79 -7.85
CA GLU A 308 -1.24 18.44 -8.84
C GLU A 308 -2.15 17.40 -9.50
N LEU A 309 -3.43 17.73 -9.59
CA LEU A 309 -4.44 16.99 -10.33
C LEU A 309 -4.67 17.67 -11.66
N TYR A 310 -4.56 16.93 -12.76
CA TYR A 310 -4.90 17.42 -14.10
C TYR A 310 -6.18 16.76 -14.59
N VAL A 311 -7.06 17.56 -15.21
CA VAL A 311 -8.29 17.13 -15.87
C VAL A 311 -8.22 17.51 -17.34
N LEU A 312 -8.30 16.51 -18.21
CA LEU A 312 -7.87 16.59 -19.60
C LEU A 312 -9.00 16.17 -20.54
N GLY A 313 -9.40 17.09 -21.41
CA GLY A 313 -10.37 16.84 -22.47
C GLY A 313 -11.75 16.43 -21.97
N GLY A 314 -12.35 15.44 -22.64
CA GLY A 314 -13.71 14.96 -22.42
C GLY A 314 -14.76 15.77 -23.18
N SER A 315 -16.02 15.40 -22.96
CA SER A 315 -17.18 16.03 -23.58
C SER A 315 -17.89 16.99 -22.63
N MET A 316 -18.17 18.17 -23.17
CA MET A 316 -19.03 19.20 -22.59
C MET A 316 -20.33 19.26 -23.38
N ASP A 317 -21.20 20.23 -23.10
CA ASP A 317 -22.50 20.36 -23.78
C ASP A 317 -22.35 20.57 -25.30
N GLU A 318 -21.22 21.14 -25.76
CA GLU A 318 -20.93 21.33 -27.19
C GLU A 318 -20.06 20.20 -27.80
N GLY A 319 -19.92 19.07 -27.11
CA GLY A 319 -19.14 17.91 -27.56
C GLY A 319 -17.71 17.85 -26.99
N PRO A 320 -16.82 17.02 -27.57
CA PRO A 320 -15.44 16.88 -27.13
C PRO A 320 -14.69 18.21 -27.14
N LYS A 321 -13.91 18.49 -26.09
CA LYS A 321 -13.10 19.72 -25.99
C LYS A 321 -11.65 19.39 -25.70
N ALA A 322 -10.76 20.28 -26.13
CA ALA A 322 -9.33 20.21 -25.84
C ALA A 322 -8.96 20.81 -24.47
N HIS A 323 -9.94 21.32 -23.73
CA HIS A 323 -9.71 22.09 -22.50
C HIS A 323 -9.02 21.27 -21.41
N VAL A 324 -8.02 21.87 -20.77
CA VAL A 324 -7.26 21.28 -19.67
C VAL A 324 -7.24 22.24 -18.50
N GLU A 325 -7.52 21.72 -17.32
CA GLU A 325 -7.40 22.45 -16.06
C GLU A 325 -6.65 21.61 -15.03
N LYS A 326 -5.93 22.28 -14.14
CA LYS A 326 -5.21 21.65 -13.04
C LYS A 326 -5.63 22.23 -11.68
N LEU A 327 -5.47 21.43 -10.64
CA LEU A 327 -5.68 21.83 -9.25
C LEU A 327 -4.51 21.35 -8.41
N LEU A 328 -3.84 22.27 -7.72
CA LEU A 328 -2.93 21.91 -6.65
C LEU A 328 -3.76 21.55 -5.41
N LEU A 329 -3.57 20.35 -4.86
CA LEU A 329 -4.35 19.92 -3.71
C LEU A 329 -4.17 20.87 -2.52
N GLY A 330 -5.29 21.42 -2.01
CA GLY A 330 -5.31 22.38 -0.90
C GLY A 330 -5.64 23.81 -1.34
N GLU A 331 -5.52 24.12 -2.62
CA GLU A 331 -5.96 25.38 -3.19
C GLU A 331 -7.50 25.42 -3.37
N GLU A 332 -8.04 26.64 -3.48
CA GLU A 332 -9.49 26.87 -3.58
C GLU A 332 -10.02 26.85 -5.02
N GLY A 333 -9.15 26.84 -6.03
CA GLY A 333 -9.56 27.01 -7.42
C GLY A 333 -8.70 26.26 -8.43
N TRP A 334 -9.31 26.00 -9.59
CA TRP A 334 -8.66 25.39 -10.74
C TRP A 334 -7.95 26.45 -11.60
N GLU A 335 -6.83 26.06 -12.18
CA GLU A 335 -6.04 26.86 -13.13
C GLU A 335 -6.17 26.23 -14.52
N GLU A 336 -6.56 27.03 -15.52
CA GLU A 336 -6.52 26.61 -16.92
C GLU A 336 -5.07 26.58 -17.42
N VAL A 337 -4.68 25.51 -18.10
CA VAL A 337 -3.36 25.35 -18.74
C VAL A 337 -3.54 25.14 -20.23
N ARG A 338 -2.44 24.97 -21.00
CA ARG A 338 -2.60 24.79 -22.45
C ARG A 338 -3.57 23.67 -22.80
N PRO A 339 -4.47 23.90 -23.78
CA PRO A 339 -5.36 22.87 -24.26
C PRO A 339 -4.58 21.80 -25.05
N LEU A 340 -5.16 20.61 -25.10
CA LEU A 340 -4.70 19.50 -25.95
C LEU A 340 -4.53 19.95 -27.41
N VAL A 341 -3.58 19.33 -28.12
CA VAL A 341 -3.40 19.53 -29.58
C VAL A 341 -4.67 19.14 -30.35
N ARG A 342 -5.31 18.04 -29.91
CA ARG A 342 -6.58 17.55 -30.43
C ARG A 342 -7.52 17.30 -29.27
N ALA A 343 -8.72 17.88 -29.35
CA ALA A 343 -9.83 17.57 -28.46
C ALA A 343 -10.17 16.08 -28.55
N VAL A 344 -10.18 15.40 -27.40
CA VAL A 344 -10.51 13.98 -27.32
C VAL A 344 -11.36 13.68 -26.08
N GLU A 345 -12.29 12.74 -26.23
CA GLU A 345 -12.96 12.05 -25.13
C GLU A 345 -12.57 10.56 -25.12
N ARG A 346 -12.79 9.88 -23.99
CA ARG A 346 -12.57 8.43 -23.86
C ARG A 346 -11.15 8.01 -24.25
N ALA A 347 -10.20 8.92 -24.05
CA ALA A 347 -8.79 8.71 -24.28
C ALA A 347 -8.17 7.92 -23.10
N ALA A 348 -6.93 7.48 -23.28
CA ALA A 348 -6.13 6.95 -22.18
C ALA A 348 -5.11 7.98 -21.71
N VAL A 349 -4.84 8.03 -20.40
CA VAL A 349 -3.87 8.96 -19.81
C VAL A 349 -2.86 8.24 -18.94
N ALA A 350 -1.60 8.68 -19.00
CA ALA A 350 -0.56 8.23 -18.08
C ALA A 350 0.52 9.30 -17.89
N THR A 351 1.26 9.22 -16.79
CA THR A 351 2.40 10.10 -16.51
C THR A 351 3.71 9.33 -16.58
N LEU A 352 4.66 9.83 -17.37
CA LEU A 352 6.00 9.25 -17.53
C LEU A 352 7.04 10.37 -17.56
N GLY A 353 8.11 10.24 -16.77
CA GLY A 353 9.22 11.21 -16.79
C GLY A 353 8.84 12.66 -16.46
N GLY A 354 7.81 12.86 -15.64
CA GLY A 354 7.30 14.21 -15.31
C GLY A 354 6.46 14.86 -16.43
N CYS A 355 6.13 14.12 -17.48
CA CYS A 355 5.23 14.55 -18.55
C CYS A 355 3.91 13.79 -18.46
N ILE A 356 2.85 14.37 -19.04
CA ILE A 356 1.53 13.73 -19.16
C ILE A 356 1.33 13.30 -20.61
N TYR A 357 0.86 12.08 -20.82
CA TYR A 357 0.57 11.52 -22.14
C TYR A 357 -0.92 11.24 -22.25
N VAL A 358 -1.54 11.77 -23.29
CA VAL A 358 -2.94 11.50 -23.66
C VAL A 358 -2.93 10.77 -24.99
N ALA A 359 -3.46 9.55 -24.98
CA ALA A 359 -3.37 8.63 -26.09
C ALA A 359 -4.76 8.30 -26.64
N CYS A 360 -4.88 8.46 -27.96
CA CYS A 360 -6.04 8.09 -28.73
C CYS A 360 -7.36 8.73 -28.22
N GLY A 361 -8.48 8.02 -28.25
CA GLY A 361 -9.81 8.56 -27.93
C GLY A 361 -10.62 8.94 -29.17
N LEU A 362 -11.83 9.46 -28.95
CA LEU A 362 -12.69 10.00 -30.00
C LEU A 362 -12.51 11.51 -30.10
N ASP A 363 -12.29 12.01 -31.31
CA ASP A 363 -12.16 13.44 -31.56
C ASP A 363 -13.53 14.13 -31.77
N GLU A 364 -13.50 15.44 -32.06
CA GLU A 364 -14.70 16.25 -32.33
C GLU A 364 -15.53 15.76 -33.53
N ASN A 365 -14.94 15.00 -34.46
CA ASN A 365 -15.65 14.42 -35.60
C ASN A 365 -16.22 13.02 -35.27
N GLY A 366 -15.96 12.50 -34.06
CA GLY A 366 -16.27 11.14 -33.68
C GLY A 366 -15.32 10.11 -34.30
N GLU A 367 -14.18 10.55 -34.84
CA GLU A 367 -13.15 9.67 -35.38
C GLU A 367 -12.17 9.26 -34.29
N VAL A 368 -11.60 8.05 -34.42
CA VAL A 368 -10.59 7.58 -33.48
C VAL A 368 -9.28 8.28 -33.76
N TYR A 369 -8.87 9.19 -32.88
CA TYR A 369 -7.60 9.87 -32.99
C TYR A 369 -6.46 8.88 -32.72
N SER A 370 -5.39 8.93 -33.52
CA SER A 370 -4.23 8.03 -33.35
C SER A 370 -3.04 8.69 -32.67
N GLY A 371 -3.04 10.01 -32.53
CA GLY A 371 -1.91 10.73 -31.95
C GLY A 371 -1.74 10.48 -30.46
N ILE A 372 -0.48 10.37 -30.04
CA ILE A 372 -0.07 10.38 -28.63
C ILE A 372 0.38 11.81 -28.32
N GLN A 373 -0.46 12.54 -27.59
CA GLN A 373 -0.23 13.92 -27.21
C GLN A 373 0.55 13.94 -25.91
N ARG A 374 1.67 14.67 -25.84
CA ARG A 374 2.46 14.80 -24.62
C ARG A 374 2.45 16.25 -24.15
N TYR A 375 2.27 16.43 -22.85
CA TYR A 375 2.34 17.70 -22.17
C TYR A 375 3.64 17.84 -21.41
N LEU A 376 4.41 18.87 -21.77
CA LEU A 376 5.64 19.27 -21.10
C LEU A 376 5.27 20.26 -19.99
N VAL A 377 5.06 19.74 -18.78
CA VAL A 377 4.54 20.51 -17.63
C VAL A 377 5.35 21.77 -17.33
N LYS A 378 6.68 21.69 -17.45
CA LYS A 378 7.58 22.83 -17.19
C LYS A 378 7.46 23.96 -18.21
N GLU A 379 7.07 23.62 -19.43
CA GLU A 379 7.04 24.53 -20.58
C GLU A 379 5.63 25.00 -20.91
N ASP A 380 4.61 24.44 -20.22
CA ASP A 380 3.19 24.63 -20.50
C ASP A 380 2.92 24.51 -22.01
N GLN A 381 3.31 23.37 -22.57
CA GLN A 381 3.23 23.11 -24.02
C GLN A 381 2.87 21.66 -24.31
N TRP A 382 2.14 21.49 -25.41
CA TRP A 382 1.79 20.19 -25.94
C TRP A 382 2.52 19.91 -27.26
N ASP A 383 2.92 18.67 -27.44
CA ASP A 383 3.36 18.13 -28.73
C ASP A 383 2.68 16.78 -29.01
N VAL A 384 2.87 16.26 -30.22
CA VAL A 384 2.45 14.91 -30.62
C VAL A 384 3.71 14.10 -30.84
N VAL A 385 3.97 13.13 -29.96
CA VAL A 385 5.24 12.38 -29.96
C VAL A 385 5.26 11.27 -31.00
N THR A 386 4.10 10.64 -31.26
CA THR A 386 3.97 9.54 -32.22
C THR A 386 2.49 9.26 -32.52
N TYR A 387 2.22 8.29 -33.38
CA TYR A 387 0.88 7.82 -33.73
C TYR A 387 0.76 6.32 -33.48
N SER A 388 -0.31 5.94 -32.77
CA SER A 388 -0.61 4.53 -32.50
C SER A 388 -0.89 3.77 -33.80
N PRO A 389 -0.26 2.60 -34.00
CA PRO A 389 -0.56 1.74 -35.14
C PRO A 389 -1.92 1.04 -35.03
N LEU A 390 -2.50 1.00 -33.83
CA LEU A 390 -3.84 0.44 -33.56
C LEU A 390 -4.63 1.42 -32.68
N PRO A 391 -5.08 2.54 -33.24
CA PRO A 391 -5.78 3.57 -32.48
C PRO A 391 -7.15 3.05 -32.00
N ARG A 392 -7.50 3.36 -30.74
CA ARG A 392 -8.76 2.97 -30.09
C ARG A 392 -9.21 4.03 -29.08
N TYR A 393 -10.45 3.94 -28.63
CA TYR A 393 -10.97 4.66 -27.47
C TYR A 393 -11.31 3.67 -26.35
N ASP A 394 -11.63 4.16 -25.16
CA ASP A 394 -11.81 3.36 -23.92
C ASP A 394 -10.59 2.50 -23.57
N LEU A 395 -9.40 2.99 -23.89
CA LEU A 395 -8.15 2.36 -23.50
C LEU A 395 -7.80 2.70 -22.05
N LEU A 396 -7.08 1.80 -21.40
CA LEU A 396 -6.34 2.08 -20.17
C LEU A 396 -4.88 2.32 -20.53
N ALA A 397 -4.27 3.34 -19.94
CA ALA A 397 -2.84 3.56 -20.04
C ALA A 397 -2.18 3.38 -18.68
N THR A 398 -0.98 2.81 -18.67
CA THR A 398 -0.13 2.71 -17.48
C THR A 398 1.33 2.76 -17.88
N VAL A 399 2.21 2.93 -16.90
CA VAL A 399 3.65 2.97 -17.11
C VAL A 399 4.31 1.80 -16.39
N LEU A 400 5.22 1.12 -17.07
CA LEU A 400 6.05 0.08 -16.49
C LEU A 400 7.43 0.12 -17.13
N ASN A 401 8.49 0.09 -16.31
CA ASN A 401 9.88 0.07 -16.77
C ASN A 401 10.21 1.17 -17.79
N GLY A 402 9.71 2.39 -17.55
CA GLY A 402 9.98 3.55 -18.41
C GLY A 402 9.20 3.59 -19.72
N ALA A 403 8.33 2.63 -19.99
CA ALA A 403 7.51 2.59 -21.20
C ALA A 403 6.01 2.75 -20.91
N LEU A 404 5.28 3.26 -21.90
CA LEU A 404 3.82 3.38 -21.86
C LEU A 404 3.19 2.07 -22.32
N TYR A 405 2.14 1.64 -21.62
CA TYR A 405 1.37 0.45 -21.94
C TYR A 405 -0.09 0.84 -22.15
N PHE A 406 -0.66 0.46 -23.28
CA PHE A 406 -2.06 0.67 -23.60
C PHE A 406 -2.80 -0.66 -23.59
N LEU A 407 -3.88 -0.74 -22.83
CA LEU A 407 -4.65 -1.96 -22.57
C LEU A 407 -6.11 -1.76 -22.98
N GLY A 408 -6.63 -2.63 -23.84
CA GLY A 408 -8.01 -2.63 -24.29
C GLY A 408 -8.18 -3.46 -25.56
N GLY A 409 -8.58 -4.72 -25.40
CA GLY A 409 -8.56 -5.73 -26.48
C GLY A 409 -7.15 -6.25 -26.74
N GLN A 410 -6.36 -5.54 -27.54
CA GLN A 410 -4.95 -5.87 -27.81
C GLN A 410 -4.03 -4.90 -27.07
N SER A 411 -3.03 -5.44 -26.37
CA SER A 411 -2.11 -4.64 -25.57
C SER A 411 -0.93 -4.15 -26.39
N LEU A 412 -0.57 -2.88 -26.23
CA LEU A 412 0.57 -2.24 -26.88
C LEU A 412 1.54 -1.72 -25.83
N ARG A 413 2.84 -1.82 -26.12
CA ARG A 413 3.91 -1.09 -25.44
C ARG A 413 4.44 -0.03 -26.39
N LEU A 414 4.62 1.18 -25.89
CA LEU A 414 5.32 2.27 -26.56
C LEU A 414 6.56 2.64 -25.72
N ASP A 415 7.72 2.53 -26.35
CA ASP A 415 8.94 3.16 -25.87
C ASP A 415 9.04 4.57 -26.46
N VAL A 416 8.86 5.59 -25.62
CA VAL A 416 8.76 6.98 -26.09
C VAL A 416 10.11 7.50 -26.60
N ASP A 417 11.21 7.02 -26.04
CA ASP A 417 12.55 7.51 -26.38
C ASP A 417 13.03 6.98 -27.74
N THR A 418 12.63 5.75 -28.09
CA THR A 418 12.99 5.12 -29.38
C THR A 418 11.87 5.15 -30.42
N ASP A 419 10.68 5.63 -30.06
CA ASP A 419 9.45 5.54 -30.87
C ASP A 419 9.11 4.09 -31.30
N GLU A 420 9.45 3.11 -30.46
CA GLU A 420 9.21 1.71 -30.76
C GLU A 420 7.86 1.24 -30.22
N TRP A 421 7.00 0.79 -31.14
CA TRP A 421 5.74 0.13 -30.82
C TRP A 421 5.87 -1.38 -30.81
N THR A 422 5.55 -2.00 -29.68
CA THR A 422 5.51 -3.46 -29.55
C THR A 422 4.09 -3.94 -29.27
N VAL A 423 3.57 -4.81 -30.14
CA VAL A 423 2.32 -5.52 -29.87
C VAL A 423 2.59 -6.64 -28.87
N LEU A 424 1.95 -6.57 -27.71
CA LEU A 424 2.07 -7.59 -26.67
C LEU A 424 1.11 -8.74 -27.00
N ILE A 425 1.60 -9.72 -27.76
CA ILE A 425 0.87 -10.95 -28.06
C ILE A 425 1.00 -11.88 -26.86
N ARG A 426 -0.13 -12.28 -26.30
CA ARG A 426 -0.17 -13.40 -25.36
C ARG A 426 0.12 -14.70 -26.12
N ARG A 427 1.38 -15.18 -26.14
CA ARG A 427 1.62 -16.61 -26.36
C ARG A 427 1.28 -17.33 -25.07
N MET A 428 0.05 -17.82 -24.96
CA MET A 428 -0.32 -18.83 -23.95
C MET A 428 -0.59 -20.14 -24.67
N PRO A 429 0.25 -21.17 -24.51
CA PRO A 429 -0.16 -22.53 -24.84
C PRO A 429 -1.32 -22.91 -23.90
N GLY A 430 -2.52 -23.12 -24.45
CA GLY A 430 -3.52 -23.98 -23.84
C GLY A 430 -4.52 -23.40 -22.81
N GLN A 431 -4.74 -22.09 -22.68
CA GLN A 431 -5.87 -21.58 -21.87
C GLN A 431 -6.66 -20.48 -22.57
N LYS A 432 -7.98 -20.73 -22.74
CA LYS A 432 -8.97 -19.72 -23.09
C LYS A 432 -9.07 -18.73 -21.94
N VAL A 433 -8.71 -17.47 -22.19
CA VAL A 433 -9.02 -16.36 -21.30
C VAL A 433 -10.22 -15.63 -21.90
N LEU A 434 -11.34 -15.68 -21.18
CA LEU A 434 -12.55 -14.94 -21.48
C LEU A 434 -12.29 -13.45 -21.22
N TRP A 435 -12.27 -12.67 -22.30
CA TRP A 435 -12.38 -11.22 -22.22
C TRP A 435 -13.87 -10.88 -22.13
N TRP A 436 -14.27 -10.19 -21.06
CA TRP A 436 -15.59 -9.56 -20.97
C TRP A 436 -15.46 -8.10 -21.40
N LEU A 437 -15.81 -7.83 -22.65
CA LEU A 437 -16.13 -6.49 -23.16
C LEU A 437 -17.09 -6.67 -24.36
N HIS A 438 -18.38 -6.80 -24.07
CA HIS A 438 -19.44 -6.29 -24.94
C HIS A 438 -20.75 -6.09 -24.16
N HIS A 439 -21.34 -4.91 -24.32
CA HIS A 439 -22.69 -4.57 -23.91
C HIS A 439 -23.71 -5.44 -24.65
N SER A 440 -24.50 -6.22 -23.90
CA SER A 440 -25.93 -6.51 -24.09
C SER A 440 -26.27 -7.86 -23.47
N GLN A 441 -27.28 -7.88 -22.59
CA GLN A 441 -27.88 -9.03 -21.91
C GLN A 441 -27.20 -9.49 -20.61
N TRP A 442 -27.58 -8.82 -19.52
CA TRP A 442 -27.54 -9.38 -18.17
C TRP A 442 -28.95 -9.89 -17.82
N THR A 443 -29.20 -11.17 -18.07
CA THR A 443 -30.19 -11.94 -17.30
C THR A 443 -29.57 -13.30 -17.01
N ASP A 444 -29.63 -13.67 -15.74
CA ASP A 444 -29.45 -15.03 -15.22
C ASP A 444 -28.04 -15.59 -15.13
N VAL A 445 -27.31 -15.29 -14.03
CA VAL A 445 -26.65 -16.33 -13.21
C VAL A 445 -26.47 -15.81 -11.76
N LEU A 446 -27.50 -15.93 -10.92
CA LEU A 446 -27.37 -16.13 -9.47
C LEU A 446 -28.56 -16.99 -9.01
N ASN A 447 -28.36 -18.29 -8.98
CA ASN A 447 -29.04 -19.23 -8.08
C ASN A 447 -27.97 -20.09 -7.42
#